data_AF-A0A353F7F8-F1
#
_entry.id   AF-A0A353F7F8-F1
#
_cell.length_a   1.000
_cell.length_b   1.000
_cell.length_c   1.000
_cell.angle_alpha   90.00
_cell.angle_beta   90.00
_cell.angle_gamma   90.00
#
_symmetry.space_group_name_H-M   'P 1'
#
loop_
_entity.id
_entity.type
_entity.pdbx_description
1 polymer ?
#
loop_
_entity_poly.entity_id
_entity_poly.type
_entity_poly.pdbx_seq_one_letter_code
_entity_poly.pdbx_strand_id
1 'polypeptide(L)'
;MKGIISALSFFILLITFTFSCKHDPFPAPPDGMNGDTIKTPVDTTGPNGKPCDPDSVYYSRDIQPLLNANCAYAGCHDAATSQDGVNLSNYNTVIATADVRPFNPGGSDIYEVITDSDPQDRMPQGLPALPADQIALIRKWIEQGALNLSCNECDTTNLTYTNGIKAIFDQNCISCHGTTTPQAGRSLTNYQQVQDAVLNTNLLERINGDPGVPVMPQGGKMPQCNIDKIEIWVSNGLPQ
;
A
#
# COMPACT_ATOMS: atom_id res chain seq x y z
N MET A 1 -23.47 -75.89 -21.36
CA MET A 1 -24.23 -75.16 -20.31
C MET A 1 -23.39 -73.98 -19.87
N LYS A 2 -23.91 -72.74 -20.06
CA LYS A 2 -23.65 -71.50 -19.28
C LYS A 2 -22.17 -71.05 -19.14
N GLY A 3 -21.74 -69.83 -19.41
CA GLY A 3 -22.40 -68.55 -19.62
C GLY A 3 -21.32 -67.47 -19.78
N ILE A 4 -21.74 -66.33 -20.32
CA ILE A 4 -21.00 -65.17 -20.80
C ILE A 4 -20.65 -64.26 -19.60
N ILE A 5 -19.65 -63.35 -19.71
CA ILE A 5 -19.74 -61.89 -19.40
C ILE A 5 -18.38 -61.27 -18.97
N SER A 6 -17.87 -60.44 -19.88
CA SER A 6 -17.31 -59.07 -19.72
C SER A 6 -16.03 -58.82 -18.91
N ALA A 7 -14.97 -58.51 -19.66
CA ALA A 7 -13.83 -57.73 -19.20
C ALA A 7 -14.22 -56.24 -19.07
N LEU A 8 -14.00 -55.63 -17.90
CA LEU A 8 -13.99 -54.18 -17.74
C LEU A 8 -12.56 -53.71 -17.43
N SER A 9 -11.95 -53.03 -18.39
CA SER A 9 -10.74 -52.24 -18.22
C SER A 9 -11.06 -51.00 -17.37
N PHE A 10 -10.40 -50.85 -16.22
CA PHE A 10 -10.46 -49.61 -15.44
C PHE A 10 -9.23 -48.76 -15.76
N PHE A 11 -9.46 -47.70 -16.54
CA PHE A 11 -8.49 -46.65 -16.85
C PHE A 11 -8.41 -45.73 -15.63
N ILE A 12 -7.31 -45.73 -14.88
CA ILE A 12 -7.07 -44.77 -13.79
C ILE A 12 -6.60 -43.47 -14.44
N LEU A 13 -7.50 -42.49 -14.53
CA LEU A 13 -7.20 -41.14 -15.00
C LEU A 13 -6.51 -40.36 -13.87
N LEU A 14 -5.27 -39.96 -14.14
CA LEU A 14 -4.44 -39.08 -13.32
C LEU A 14 -5.07 -37.67 -13.28
N ILE A 15 -5.49 -37.17 -12.12
CA ILE A 15 -5.93 -35.78 -11.95
C ILE A 15 -4.86 -35.02 -11.17
N THR A 16 -3.96 -34.37 -11.90
CA THR A 16 -3.06 -33.35 -11.36
C THR A 16 -3.82 -32.04 -11.20
N PHE A 17 -4.18 -31.66 -9.98
CA PHE A 17 -4.69 -30.31 -9.68
C PHE A 17 -3.51 -29.34 -9.63
N THR A 18 -3.30 -28.58 -10.71
CA THR A 18 -2.50 -27.36 -10.65
C THR A 18 -3.37 -26.25 -10.08
N PHE A 19 -3.10 -25.84 -8.83
CA PHE A 19 -3.61 -24.58 -8.31
C PHE A 19 -2.88 -23.44 -9.05
N SER A 20 -3.49 -22.98 -10.14
CA SER A 20 -3.13 -21.72 -10.79
C SER A 20 -4.06 -20.64 -10.25
N CYS A 21 -3.52 -19.69 -9.48
CA CYS A 21 -4.22 -18.45 -9.20
C CYS A 21 -4.26 -17.65 -10.52
N LYS A 22 -5.37 -17.73 -11.25
CA LYS A 22 -5.64 -16.75 -12.31
C LYS A 22 -6.05 -15.44 -11.65
N HIS A 23 -5.31 -14.37 -11.94
CA HIS A 23 -5.81 -13.01 -11.75
C HIS A 23 -6.97 -12.78 -12.73
N ASP A 24 -8.11 -12.38 -12.20
CA ASP A 24 -9.27 -11.98 -13.00
C ASP A 24 -8.93 -10.71 -13.79
N PRO A 25 -9.30 -10.61 -15.08
CA PRO A 25 -9.25 -9.35 -15.79
C PRO A 25 -10.30 -8.41 -15.16
N PHE A 26 -9.84 -7.26 -14.66
CA PHE A 26 -10.73 -6.19 -14.22
C PHE A 26 -11.76 -5.86 -15.32
N PRO A 27 -13.07 -5.90 -15.03
CA PRO A 27 -14.05 -5.33 -15.95
C PRO A 27 -13.80 -3.81 -16.05
N ALA A 28 -13.80 -3.30 -17.28
CA ALA A 28 -13.73 -1.87 -17.53
C ALA A 28 -14.85 -1.13 -16.77
N PRO A 29 -14.58 0.06 -16.21
CA PRO A 29 -15.61 0.86 -15.55
C PRO A 29 -16.74 1.21 -16.54
N PRO A 30 -18.00 1.31 -16.10
CA PRO A 30 -19.09 1.73 -16.96
C PRO A 30 -18.85 3.15 -17.47
N ASP A 31 -19.08 3.36 -18.77
CA ASP A 31 -19.07 4.68 -19.41
C ASP A 31 -20.04 5.63 -18.70
N GLY A 32 -19.52 6.68 -18.07
CA GLY A 32 -20.37 7.76 -17.55
C GLY A 32 -19.92 8.44 -16.26
N MET A 33 -18.68 8.93 -16.19
CA MET A 33 -18.38 10.13 -15.38
C MET A 33 -17.57 11.13 -16.20
N ASN A 34 -18.30 12.10 -16.68
CA ASN A 34 -17.88 13.36 -17.27
C ASN A 34 -17.29 14.28 -16.18
N GLY A 35 -15.96 14.42 -16.20
CA GLY A 35 -15.25 15.58 -15.67
C GLY A 35 -14.37 15.29 -14.45
N ASP A 36 -13.06 15.13 -14.69
CA ASP A 36 -12.13 16.04 -14.02
C ASP A 36 -10.98 16.36 -14.96
N THR A 37 -10.70 17.65 -15.06
CA THR A 37 -9.75 18.23 -16.01
C THR A 37 -8.39 18.17 -15.36
N ILE A 38 -7.38 17.81 -16.15
CA ILE A 38 -5.97 17.87 -15.78
C ILE A 38 -5.68 19.18 -15.00
N LYS A 39 -5.60 19.03 -13.69
CA LYS A 39 -4.92 19.92 -12.77
C LYS A 39 -4.08 18.96 -11.94
N THR A 40 -2.79 19.21 -11.88
CA THR A 40 -1.82 18.50 -11.02
C THR A 40 -2.51 17.93 -9.79
N PRO A 41 -2.47 16.62 -9.51
CA PRO A 41 -2.98 16.08 -8.26
C PRO A 41 -2.06 16.59 -7.15
N VAL A 42 -2.38 17.77 -6.64
CA VAL A 42 -2.08 18.11 -5.26
C VAL A 42 -2.95 17.17 -4.46
N ASP A 43 -2.28 16.39 -3.63
CA ASP A 43 -2.81 15.64 -2.50
C ASP A 43 -4.09 16.29 -1.98
N THR A 44 -5.21 15.68 -2.32
CA THR A 44 -6.48 16.05 -1.73
C THR A 44 -6.39 15.67 -0.27
N THR A 45 -6.03 16.64 0.55
CA THR A 45 -6.66 16.88 1.85
C THR A 45 -8.18 17.00 1.62
N GLY A 46 -8.80 15.88 1.28
CA GLY A 46 -10.23 15.72 1.28
C GLY A 46 -10.69 15.71 2.75
N PRO A 47 -11.90 16.21 3.05
CA PRO A 47 -12.39 16.45 4.41
C PRO A 47 -12.62 15.19 5.28
N ASN A 48 -12.06 14.03 4.89
CA ASN A 48 -12.38 12.73 5.47
C ASN A 48 -11.17 11.95 6.02
N GLY A 49 -9.97 12.56 6.11
CA GLY A 49 -8.82 11.97 6.80
C GLY A 49 -8.59 10.48 6.52
N LYS A 50 -8.76 10.03 5.27
CA LYS A 50 -8.58 8.63 4.88
C LYS A 50 -7.09 8.30 5.03
N PRO A 51 -6.69 7.35 5.89
CA PRO A 51 -5.35 6.79 5.95
C PRO A 51 -4.99 6.31 4.55
N CYS A 52 -3.70 6.35 4.23
CA CYS A 52 -3.17 5.96 2.93
C CYS A 52 -3.90 4.73 2.41
N ASP A 53 -4.50 4.84 1.23
CA ASP A 53 -5.10 3.71 0.56
C ASP A 53 -4.06 2.57 0.42
N PRO A 54 -4.31 1.38 1.00
CA PRO A 54 -3.34 0.28 1.01
C PRO A 54 -3.06 -0.26 -0.39
N ASP A 55 -3.96 -0.03 -1.34
CA ASP A 55 -3.79 -0.43 -2.73
C ASP A 55 -3.03 0.60 -3.56
N SER A 56 -2.69 1.77 -3.00
CA SER A 56 -1.94 2.82 -3.70
C SER A 56 -0.45 2.79 -3.38
N VAL A 57 0.37 3.03 -4.40
CA VAL A 57 1.80 3.30 -4.26
C VAL A 57 1.99 4.81 -4.21
N TYR A 58 2.70 5.27 -3.19
CA TYR A 58 2.94 6.69 -2.95
C TYR A 58 4.37 7.01 -3.34
N TYR A 59 4.55 7.87 -4.35
CA TYR A 59 5.86 8.19 -4.89
C TYR A 59 6.85 8.63 -3.79
N SER A 60 6.45 9.55 -2.93
CA SER A 60 7.33 10.10 -1.90
C SER A 60 7.71 9.09 -0.80
N ARG A 61 6.84 8.12 -0.53
CA ARG A 61 7.01 7.10 0.53
C ARG A 61 7.70 5.85 0.01
N ASP A 62 7.31 5.38 -1.17
CA ASP A 62 7.65 4.05 -1.68
C ASP A 62 8.72 4.10 -2.79
N ILE A 63 8.61 5.07 -3.71
CA ILE A 63 9.44 5.09 -4.93
C ILE A 63 10.70 5.93 -4.75
N GLN A 64 10.58 7.17 -4.28
CA GLN A 64 11.74 8.06 -4.13
C GLN A 64 12.83 7.47 -3.22
N PRO A 65 12.53 6.84 -2.06
CA PRO A 65 13.56 6.22 -1.24
C PRO A 65 14.26 5.05 -1.94
N LEU A 66 13.52 4.25 -2.71
CA LEU A 66 14.07 3.15 -3.51
C LEU A 66 15.03 3.70 -4.57
N LEU A 67 14.62 4.73 -5.32
CA LEU A 67 15.47 5.38 -6.32
C LEU A 67 16.72 5.98 -5.68
N ASN A 68 16.60 6.65 -4.52
CA ASN A 68 17.75 7.23 -3.82
C ASN A 68 18.73 6.17 -3.31
N ALA A 69 18.22 5.05 -2.80
CA ALA A 69 19.04 3.99 -2.25
C ALA A 69 19.81 3.21 -3.32
N ASN A 70 19.23 3.05 -4.51
CA ASN A 70 19.74 2.11 -5.51
C ASN A 70 20.18 2.76 -6.83
N CYS A 71 19.83 4.01 -7.11
CA CYS A 71 20.02 4.60 -8.45
C CYS A 71 20.52 6.05 -8.43
N ALA A 72 19.94 6.89 -7.58
CA ALA A 72 20.19 8.33 -7.51
C ALA A 72 21.29 8.68 -6.51
N TYR A 73 22.44 7.99 -6.60
CA TYR A 73 23.62 8.27 -5.79
C TYR A 73 24.76 8.85 -6.63
N ALA A 74 25.76 9.42 -5.95
CA ALA A 74 26.89 10.10 -6.58
C ALA A 74 27.63 9.18 -7.57
N GLY A 75 27.84 9.65 -8.79
CA GLY A 75 28.44 8.88 -9.87
C GLY A 75 27.44 8.14 -10.77
N CYS A 76 26.14 8.18 -10.46
CA CYS A 76 25.08 7.54 -11.26
C CYS A 76 23.96 8.53 -11.61
N HIS A 77 22.71 8.25 -11.26
CA HIS A 77 21.56 9.05 -11.70
C HIS A 77 21.11 10.09 -10.67
N ASP A 78 22.04 10.64 -9.90
CA ASP A 78 21.76 11.73 -8.97
C ASP A 78 21.68 13.09 -9.69
N ALA A 79 21.38 14.14 -8.92
CA ALA A 79 21.22 15.49 -9.46
C ALA A 79 22.51 16.09 -10.02
N ALA A 80 23.67 15.68 -9.52
CA ALA A 80 24.96 16.22 -9.93
C ALA A 80 25.55 15.49 -11.14
N THR A 81 25.45 14.17 -11.16
CA THR A 81 26.06 13.32 -12.19
C THR A 81 25.11 13.12 -13.36
N SER A 82 23.84 12.81 -13.07
CA SER A 82 22.80 12.54 -14.07
C SER A 82 23.30 11.69 -15.24
N GLN A 83 23.88 10.53 -14.91
CA GLN A 83 24.49 9.62 -15.89
C GLN A 83 23.50 9.34 -17.04
N ASP A 84 24.00 9.44 -18.27
CA ASP A 84 23.24 9.34 -19.53
C ASP A 84 22.06 10.33 -19.63
N GLY A 85 22.15 11.46 -18.93
CA GLY A 85 21.12 12.49 -18.90
C GLY A 85 19.93 12.17 -17.99
N VAL A 86 19.96 11.04 -17.26
CA VAL A 86 18.87 10.59 -16.40
C VAL A 86 19.10 11.07 -14.97
N ASN A 87 18.10 11.74 -14.40
CA ASN A 87 18.13 12.27 -13.03
C ASN A 87 16.94 11.76 -12.21
N LEU A 88 17.23 10.91 -11.24
CA LEU A 88 16.24 10.23 -10.40
C LEU A 88 16.07 10.86 -9.00
N SER A 89 16.61 12.07 -8.79
CA SER A 89 16.67 12.72 -7.47
C SER A 89 15.33 13.27 -6.96
N ASN A 90 14.36 13.51 -7.84
CA ASN A 90 13.02 13.99 -7.47
C ASN A 90 11.99 13.62 -8.53
N TYR A 91 10.70 13.73 -8.18
CA TYR A 91 9.59 13.38 -9.07
C TYR A 91 9.66 14.03 -10.46
N ASN A 92 9.89 15.34 -10.50
CA ASN A 92 9.85 16.08 -11.75
C ASN A 92 10.96 15.62 -12.70
N THR A 93 12.15 15.34 -12.18
CA THR A 93 13.27 14.87 -12.99
C THR A 93 13.10 13.41 -13.40
N VAL A 94 12.54 12.56 -12.53
CA VAL A 94 12.23 11.17 -12.87
C VAL A 94 11.28 11.11 -14.07
N ILE A 95 10.14 11.80 -14.00
CA ILE A 95 9.17 11.80 -15.10
C ILE A 95 9.75 12.44 -16.37
N ALA A 96 10.59 13.46 -16.24
CA ALA A 96 11.15 14.17 -17.39
C ALA A 96 12.29 13.43 -18.09
N THR A 97 13.06 12.60 -17.38
CA THR A 97 14.35 12.08 -17.89
C THR A 97 14.43 10.57 -17.96
N ALA A 98 13.60 9.81 -17.24
CA ALA A 98 13.69 8.35 -17.16
C ALA A 98 12.71 7.59 -18.08
N ASP A 99 12.16 8.27 -19.11
CA ASP A 99 11.06 7.80 -19.98
C ASP A 99 10.00 6.99 -19.23
N VAL A 100 9.37 7.62 -18.23
CA VAL A 100 8.26 7.02 -17.49
C VAL A 100 6.98 7.24 -18.29
N ARG A 101 6.35 6.16 -18.74
CA ARG A 101 5.09 6.21 -19.49
C ARG A 101 3.92 5.78 -18.59
N PRO A 102 3.12 6.73 -18.07
CA PRO A 102 1.96 6.45 -17.24
C PRO A 102 1.07 5.35 -17.83
N PHE A 103 0.62 4.43 -16.97
CA PHE A 103 -0.22 3.27 -17.33
C PHE A 103 0.45 2.25 -18.26
N ASN A 104 1.73 2.40 -18.59
CA ASN A 104 2.45 1.51 -19.50
C ASN A 104 3.86 1.14 -19.00
N PRO A 105 3.98 0.21 -18.03
CA PRO A 105 5.28 -0.26 -17.55
C PRO A 105 6.14 -0.87 -18.67
N GLY A 106 5.52 -1.63 -19.59
CA GLY A 106 6.24 -2.28 -20.68
C GLY A 106 6.76 -1.32 -21.77
N GLY A 107 6.36 -0.05 -21.73
CA GLY A 107 6.92 1.00 -22.56
C GLY A 107 7.71 2.04 -21.79
N SER A 108 8.02 1.81 -20.51
CA SER A 108 8.79 2.73 -19.68
C SER A 108 10.23 2.24 -19.56
N ASP A 109 11.20 3.04 -19.98
CA ASP A 109 12.62 2.64 -19.99
C ASP A 109 13.09 2.31 -18.56
N ILE A 110 12.66 3.09 -17.55
CA ILE A 110 13.00 2.82 -16.14
C ILE A 110 12.61 1.40 -15.69
N TYR A 111 11.54 0.82 -16.26
CA TYR A 111 11.10 -0.53 -15.92
C TYR A 111 11.81 -1.59 -16.77
N GLU A 112 12.09 -1.30 -18.04
CA GLU A 112 12.87 -2.15 -18.92
C GLU A 112 14.27 -2.40 -18.33
N VAL A 113 15.01 -1.33 -18.02
CA VAL A 113 16.42 -1.47 -17.58
C VAL A 113 16.57 -2.17 -16.22
N ILE A 114 15.60 -2.08 -15.31
CA ILE A 114 15.67 -2.80 -14.03
C ILE A 114 15.27 -4.27 -14.15
N THR A 115 14.63 -4.66 -15.26
CA THR A 115 14.21 -6.04 -15.53
C THR A 115 15.03 -6.73 -16.61
N ASP A 116 16.07 -6.06 -17.12
CA ASP A 116 16.93 -6.62 -18.16
C ASP A 116 17.61 -7.93 -17.72
N SER A 117 17.61 -8.90 -18.63
CA SER A 117 18.23 -10.20 -18.44
C SER A 117 19.76 -10.15 -18.53
N ASP A 118 20.34 -9.20 -19.27
CA ASP A 118 21.78 -9.00 -19.35
C ASP A 118 22.27 -8.19 -18.14
N PRO A 119 23.13 -8.73 -17.26
CA PRO A 119 23.70 -7.98 -16.15
C PRO A 119 24.53 -6.75 -16.54
N GLN A 120 24.98 -6.63 -17.80
CA GLN A 120 25.71 -5.46 -18.29
C GLN A 120 24.79 -4.34 -18.77
N ASP A 121 23.51 -4.63 -19.01
CA ASP A 121 22.51 -3.64 -19.41
C ASP A 121 21.49 -3.38 -18.27
N ARG A 122 21.41 -4.29 -17.29
CA ARG A 122 20.52 -4.17 -16.13
C ARG A 122 20.97 -3.12 -15.13
N MET A 123 20.03 -2.27 -14.71
CA MET A 123 20.20 -1.36 -13.58
C MET A 123 19.73 -2.00 -12.25
N PRO A 124 20.38 -1.69 -11.12
CA PRO A 124 21.59 -0.86 -11.01
C PRO A 124 22.87 -1.59 -11.45
N GLN A 125 23.72 -0.89 -12.21
CA GLN A 125 24.98 -1.42 -12.75
C GLN A 125 25.97 -1.79 -11.66
N GLY A 126 26.60 -2.96 -11.80
CA GLY A 126 27.60 -3.46 -10.84
C GLY A 126 27.05 -3.82 -9.46
N LEU A 127 25.72 -3.80 -9.28
CA LEU A 127 25.02 -4.18 -8.06
C LEU A 127 24.12 -5.40 -8.30
N PRO A 128 23.70 -6.11 -7.24
CA PRO A 128 22.67 -7.14 -7.36
C PRO A 128 21.39 -6.57 -7.99
N ALA A 129 20.67 -7.42 -8.72
CA ALA A 129 19.35 -7.06 -9.21
C ALA A 129 18.43 -6.63 -8.06
N LEU A 130 17.53 -5.69 -8.33
CA LEU A 130 16.55 -5.29 -7.33
C LEU A 130 15.70 -6.49 -6.87
N PRO A 131 15.33 -6.55 -5.59
CA PRO A 131 14.35 -7.50 -5.11
C PRO A 131 13.02 -7.42 -5.89
N ALA A 132 12.35 -8.56 -6.06
CA ALA A 132 11.14 -8.65 -6.88
C ALA A 132 9.99 -7.75 -6.37
N ASP A 133 9.91 -7.53 -5.06
CA ASP A 133 8.97 -6.62 -4.41
C ASP A 133 9.25 -5.15 -4.75
N GLN A 134 10.53 -4.75 -4.85
CA GLN A 134 10.93 -3.41 -5.27
C GLN A 134 10.60 -3.16 -6.76
N ILE A 135 10.85 -4.15 -7.62
CA ILE A 135 10.45 -4.11 -9.03
C ILE A 135 8.92 -4.01 -9.15
N ALA A 136 8.19 -4.79 -8.35
CA ALA A 136 6.74 -4.74 -8.33
C ALA A 136 6.17 -3.38 -7.87
N LEU A 137 6.83 -2.70 -6.92
CA LEU A 137 6.46 -1.34 -6.51
C LEU A 137 6.59 -0.33 -7.67
N ILE A 138 7.72 -0.34 -8.37
CA ILE A 138 7.94 0.54 -9.53
C ILE A 138 6.91 0.24 -10.63
N ARG A 139 6.67 -1.05 -10.93
CA ARG A 139 5.64 -1.48 -11.89
C ARG A 139 4.27 -0.91 -11.52
N LYS A 140 3.85 -1.13 -10.27
CA LYS A 140 2.53 -0.73 -9.78
C LYS A 140 2.36 0.78 -9.77
N TRP A 141 3.39 1.54 -9.40
CA TRP A 141 3.37 3.01 -9.49
C TRP A 141 3.16 3.49 -10.93
N ILE A 142 3.85 2.89 -11.91
CA ILE A 142 3.65 3.21 -13.33
C ILE A 142 2.23 2.85 -13.78
N GLU A 143 1.72 1.66 -13.39
CA GLU A 143 0.33 1.23 -13.67
C GLU A 143 -0.71 2.17 -13.06
N GLN A 144 -0.37 2.86 -11.96
CA GLN A 144 -1.21 3.86 -11.31
C GLN A 144 -1.07 5.27 -11.90
N GLY A 145 -0.43 5.37 -13.06
CA GLY A 145 -0.27 6.63 -13.78
C GLY A 145 0.97 7.42 -13.39
N ALA A 146 1.94 6.80 -12.71
CA ALA A 146 3.19 7.42 -12.26
C ALA A 146 2.96 8.75 -11.52
N LEU A 147 1.92 8.80 -10.69
CA LEU A 147 1.48 10.00 -10.00
C LEU A 147 2.44 10.37 -8.85
N ASN A 148 2.58 11.67 -8.57
CA ASN A 148 3.31 12.17 -7.40
C ASN A 148 2.45 12.09 -6.14
N LEU A 149 1.92 10.91 -5.83
CA LEU A 149 1.12 10.74 -4.63
C LEU A 149 2.03 10.84 -3.40
N SER A 150 1.67 11.75 -2.49
CA SER A 150 2.17 11.74 -1.13
C SER A 150 1.19 11.03 -0.23
N CYS A 151 1.71 10.18 0.63
CA CYS A 151 1.04 9.93 1.89
C CYS A 151 2.02 10.25 2.99
N ASN A 152 1.75 11.31 3.74
CA ASN A 152 2.37 11.43 5.04
C ASN A 152 1.56 10.55 5.99
N GLU A 153 2.02 9.31 6.18
CA GLU A 153 1.35 8.38 7.08
C GLU A 153 1.15 9.01 8.46
N CYS A 154 2.08 9.89 8.89
CA CYS A 154 2.09 10.60 10.16
C CYS A 154 1.86 12.12 10.02
N ASP A 155 0.84 12.53 9.27
CA ASP A 155 0.30 13.87 9.46
C ASP A 155 -0.43 13.95 10.81
N THR A 156 0.15 14.68 11.75
CA THR A 156 -0.39 14.89 13.10
C THR A 156 -1.03 16.28 13.26
N THR A 157 -1.11 17.05 12.18
CA THR A 157 -1.67 18.40 12.20
C THR A 157 -3.19 18.35 12.07
N ASN A 158 -3.88 19.26 12.78
CA ASN A 158 -5.33 19.44 12.70
C ASN A 158 -6.15 18.14 12.85
N LEU A 159 -5.67 17.18 13.66
CA LEU A 159 -6.38 15.92 13.89
C LEU A 159 -7.72 16.18 14.56
N THR A 160 -8.77 15.59 14.01
CA THR A 160 -10.09 15.50 14.62
C THR A 160 -10.60 14.07 14.51
N TYR A 161 -11.74 13.76 15.14
CA TYR A 161 -12.33 12.44 14.97
C TYR A 161 -12.62 12.14 13.50
N THR A 162 -13.22 13.11 12.81
CA THR A 162 -13.53 13.02 11.38
C THR A 162 -12.29 13.16 10.48
N ASN A 163 -11.27 13.88 10.93
CA ASN A 163 -10.00 14.06 10.24
C ASN A 163 -8.89 13.16 10.82
N GLY A 164 -8.87 11.90 10.38
CA GLY A 164 -7.76 10.96 10.59
C GLY A 164 -8.06 9.85 11.59
N ILE A 165 -8.74 10.14 12.70
CA ILE A 165 -8.89 9.19 13.81
C ILE A 165 -9.94 8.12 13.51
N LYS A 166 -11.12 8.49 13.00
CA LYS A 166 -12.20 7.55 12.70
C LYS A 166 -11.70 6.41 11.82
N ALA A 167 -10.92 6.74 10.81
CA ALA A 167 -10.46 5.76 9.85
C ALA A 167 -9.40 4.79 10.41
N ILE A 168 -8.62 5.21 11.42
CA ILE A 168 -7.76 4.28 12.18
C ILE A 168 -8.63 3.21 12.87
N PHE A 169 -9.71 3.63 13.54
CA PHE A 169 -10.62 2.69 14.20
C PHE A 169 -11.40 1.81 13.21
N ASP A 170 -11.87 2.39 12.10
CA ASP A 170 -12.58 1.65 11.05
C ASP A 170 -11.73 0.50 10.48
N GLN A 171 -10.45 0.77 10.22
CA GLN A 171 -9.56 -0.19 9.56
C GLN A 171 -8.99 -1.23 10.53
N ASN A 172 -8.75 -0.85 11.78
CA ASN A 172 -7.95 -1.68 12.70
C ASN A 172 -8.77 -2.32 13.83
N CYS A 173 -9.99 -1.84 14.10
CA CYS A 173 -10.71 -2.19 15.32
C CYS A 173 -12.09 -2.79 15.06
N ILE A 174 -12.86 -2.26 14.11
CA ILE A 174 -14.30 -2.55 13.96
C ILE A 174 -14.60 -4.01 13.58
N SER A 175 -13.67 -4.73 12.96
CA SER A 175 -13.87 -6.16 12.62
C SER A 175 -14.20 -7.02 13.84
N CYS A 176 -13.65 -6.69 15.01
CA CYS A 176 -13.95 -7.33 16.29
C CYS A 176 -14.75 -6.43 17.25
N HIS A 177 -14.62 -5.10 17.13
CA HIS A 177 -15.27 -4.10 17.96
C HIS A 177 -16.42 -3.38 17.23
N GLY A 178 -17.17 -4.12 16.42
CA GLY A 178 -18.26 -3.60 15.60
C GLY A 178 -19.55 -3.31 16.37
N THR A 179 -20.65 -3.08 15.63
CA THR A 179 -21.98 -2.84 16.23
C THR A 179 -22.65 -4.13 16.72
N THR A 180 -22.36 -5.25 16.07
CA THR A 180 -23.00 -6.54 16.32
C THR A 180 -22.02 -7.45 17.06
N THR A 181 -22.34 -7.76 18.32
CA THR A 181 -21.52 -8.63 19.19
C THR A 181 -20.06 -8.16 19.35
N PRO A 182 -19.82 -6.91 19.80
CA PRO A 182 -18.46 -6.43 20.00
C PRO A 182 -17.70 -7.27 21.04
N GLN A 183 -16.45 -7.59 20.74
CA GLN A 183 -15.56 -8.25 21.70
C GLN A 183 -15.43 -7.40 22.97
N ALA A 184 -15.41 -8.09 24.11
CA ALA A 184 -15.44 -7.47 25.45
C ALA A 184 -16.61 -6.49 25.67
N GLY A 185 -17.67 -6.56 24.87
CA GLY A 185 -18.84 -5.67 24.97
C GLY A 185 -18.57 -4.22 24.55
N ARG A 186 -17.46 -3.94 23.85
CA ARG A 186 -17.04 -2.58 23.48
C ARG A 186 -17.09 -2.37 21.98
N SER A 187 -18.08 -1.59 21.52
CA SER A 187 -18.15 -1.12 20.14
C SER A 187 -17.27 0.13 19.98
N LEU A 188 -16.64 0.30 18.82
CA LEU A 188 -15.73 1.42 18.49
C LEU A 188 -16.12 2.08 17.15
N THR A 189 -17.42 2.15 16.88
CA THR A 189 -17.98 2.50 15.57
C THR A 189 -18.35 3.99 15.43
N ASN A 190 -18.31 4.75 16.53
CA ASN A 190 -18.62 6.18 16.54
C ASN A 190 -17.75 6.95 17.56
N TYR A 191 -17.82 8.29 17.50
CA TYR A 191 -17.02 9.20 18.34
C TYR A 191 -17.18 8.91 19.83
N GLN A 192 -18.41 8.78 20.33
CA GLN A 192 -18.69 8.64 21.77
C GLN A 192 -18.11 7.33 22.32
N GLN A 193 -18.20 6.27 21.52
CA GLN A 193 -17.63 4.97 21.82
C GLN A 193 -16.09 4.98 21.83
N VAL A 194 -15.48 5.65 20.84
CA VAL A 194 -14.03 5.80 20.77
C VAL A 194 -13.52 6.68 21.93
N GLN A 195 -14.22 7.78 22.23
CA GLN A 195 -13.95 8.65 23.38
C GLN A 195 -14.02 7.87 24.70
N ASP A 196 -15.08 7.09 24.92
CA ASP A 196 -15.20 6.24 26.11
C ASP A 196 -14.03 5.26 26.21
N ALA A 197 -13.62 4.66 25.10
CA ALA A 197 -12.51 3.71 25.09
C ALA A 197 -11.16 4.36 25.43
N VAL A 198 -10.85 5.55 24.87
CA VAL A 198 -9.58 6.23 25.18
C VAL A 198 -9.54 6.87 26.56
N LEU A 199 -10.69 7.25 27.14
CA LEU A 199 -10.75 7.91 28.44
C LEU A 199 -10.98 6.96 29.62
N ASN A 200 -11.80 5.92 29.44
CA ASN A 200 -12.30 5.08 30.53
C ASN A 200 -11.78 3.63 30.48
N THR A 201 -10.81 3.35 29.62
CA THR A 201 -10.13 2.06 29.52
C THR A 201 -8.63 2.24 29.34
N ASN A 202 -7.88 1.14 29.30
CA ASN A 202 -6.46 1.14 29.00
C ASN A 202 -6.18 0.97 27.49
N LEU A 203 -6.96 1.62 26.62
CA LEU A 203 -6.85 1.43 25.17
C LEU A 203 -5.47 1.84 24.66
N LEU A 204 -4.93 2.98 25.10
CA LEU A 204 -3.62 3.49 24.67
C LEU A 204 -2.49 2.51 25.01
N GLU A 205 -2.50 1.97 26.23
CA GLU A 205 -1.52 0.99 26.69
C GLU A 205 -1.61 -0.31 25.88
N ARG A 206 -2.84 -0.75 25.55
CA ARG A 206 -3.06 -1.96 24.74
C ARG A 206 -2.59 -1.80 23.31
N ILE A 207 -2.83 -0.65 22.67
CA ILE A 207 -2.37 -0.39 21.29
C ILE A 207 -0.87 -0.18 21.21
N ASN A 208 -0.27 0.37 22.27
CA ASN A 208 1.18 0.52 22.39
C ASN A 208 1.89 -0.79 22.77
N GLY A 209 1.16 -1.75 23.31
CA GLY A 209 1.70 -3.04 23.74
C GLY A 209 2.53 -2.95 25.01
N ASP A 210 2.07 -2.15 25.98
CA ASP A 210 2.79 -1.93 27.24
C ASP A 210 2.99 -3.24 28.03
N PRO A 211 4.08 -3.37 28.82
CA PRO A 211 4.32 -4.55 29.62
C PRO A 211 3.16 -4.85 30.57
N GLY A 212 2.61 -6.06 30.50
CA GLY A 212 1.58 -6.55 31.42
C GLY A 212 0.14 -6.23 31.01
N VAL A 213 -0.11 -5.60 29.85
CA VAL A 213 -1.46 -5.44 29.29
C VAL A 213 -1.66 -6.31 28.04
N PRO A 214 -2.86 -6.90 27.82
CA PRO A 214 -3.11 -7.64 26.58
C PRO A 214 -3.11 -6.71 25.37
N VAL A 215 -2.17 -6.94 24.44
CA VAL A 215 -1.97 -6.12 23.24
C VAL A 215 -3.18 -6.18 22.31
N MET A 216 -3.54 -5.03 21.74
CA MET A 216 -4.56 -4.92 20.71
C MET A 216 -4.05 -4.09 19.52
N PRO A 217 -4.36 -4.45 18.27
CA PRO A 217 -5.07 -5.66 17.85
C PRO A 217 -4.32 -6.95 18.19
N GLN A 218 -4.99 -8.11 18.14
CA GLN A 218 -4.38 -9.41 18.49
C GLN A 218 -3.16 -9.77 17.63
N GLY A 219 -2.98 -9.13 16.47
CA GLY A 219 -1.80 -9.28 15.60
C GLY A 219 -0.54 -8.59 16.11
N GLY A 220 -0.61 -7.82 17.20
CA GLY A 220 0.53 -7.12 17.79
C GLY A 220 0.30 -5.62 17.96
N LYS A 221 1.36 -4.93 18.40
CA LYS A 221 1.37 -3.48 18.60
C LYS A 221 0.93 -2.76 17.32
N MET A 222 0.11 -1.72 17.44
CA MET A 222 -0.28 -0.90 16.31
C MET A 222 0.93 -0.18 15.68
N PRO A 223 0.89 0.16 14.38
CA PRO A 223 1.90 1.03 13.78
C PRO A 223 2.07 2.31 14.61
N GLN A 224 3.33 2.69 14.92
CA GLN A 224 3.64 3.78 15.85
C GLN A 224 2.93 5.08 15.47
N CYS A 225 2.89 5.40 14.18
CA CYS A 225 2.19 6.56 13.67
C CYS A 225 0.70 6.62 14.03
N ASN A 226 -0.02 5.48 13.98
CA ASN A 226 -1.42 5.44 14.35
C ASN A 226 -1.61 5.68 15.85
N ILE A 227 -0.67 5.19 16.66
CA ILE A 227 -0.63 5.45 18.10
C ILE A 227 -0.41 6.94 18.34
N ASP A 228 0.61 7.53 17.71
CA ASP A 228 0.95 8.96 17.84
C ASP A 228 -0.24 9.86 17.46
N LYS A 229 -0.96 9.53 16.37
CA LYS A 229 -2.18 10.25 15.96
C LYS A 229 -3.26 10.20 17.05
N ILE A 230 -3.53 9.02 17.62
CA ILE A 230 -4.52 8.88 18.69
C ILE A 230 -4.08 9.65 19.94
N GLU A 231 -2.81 9.56 20.34
CA GLU A 231 -2.26 10.27 21.50
C GLU A 231 -2.31 11.80 21.33
N ILE A 232 -1.97 12.30 20.15
CA ILE A 232 -2.02 13.73 19.83
C ILE A 232 -3.47 14.22 19.81
N TRP A 233 -4.39 13.46 19.21
CA TRP A 233 -5.82 13.78 19.23
C TRP A 233 -6.39 13.80 20.65
N VAL A 234 -6.00 12.84 21.51
CA VAL A 234 -6.35 12.80 22.94
C VAL A 234 -5.79 14.02 23.67
N SER A 235 -4.51 14.35 23.46
CA SER A 235 -3.87 15.50 24.13
C SER A 235 -4.43 16.85 23.67
N ASN A 236 -4.95 16.94 22.45
CA ASN A 236 -5.66 18.11 21.92
C ASN A 236 -7.12 18.23 22.39
N GLY A 237 -7.58 17.37 23.30
CA GLY A 237 -8.92 17.45 23.88
C GLY A 237 -10.01 16.78 23.05
N LEU A 238 -9.66 15.78 22.22
CA LEU A 238 -10.58 14.95 21.45
C LEU A 238 -11.52 15.74 20.50
N PRO A 239 -11.01 16.70 19.69
CA PRO A 239 -11.85 17.46 18.76
C PRO A 239 -12.55 16.54 17.75
N GLN A 240 -13.81 16.82 17.40
CA GLN A 240 -14.62 15.97 16.53
C GLN A 240 -14.44 16.28 15.04
#